data_AF-A0A6J2AKY7-F1
#
_entry.id   AF-A0A6J2AKY7-F1
#
_cell.length_a   1.000
_cell.length_b   1.000
_cell.length_c   1.000
_cell.angle_alpha   90.00
_cell.angle_beta   90.00
_cell.angle_gamma   90.00
#
_symmetry.space_group_name_H-M   'P 1'
#
loop_
_entity.id
_entity.type
_entity.pdbx_description
1 polymer ?
#
loop_
_entity_poly.entity_id
_entity_poly.type
_entity_poly.pdbx_seq_one_letter_code
_entity_poly.pdbx_strand_id
1 'polypeptide(L)'
;MIYCFYCFLSSPAGSTTREPGALGARAPRGPRTPLRHLGTHGAPRMWWPRGGPGAVPATGVSRVGRSRAIPGARAGPALSRASCHPGPPLRASPLRAMAAVAWGRCLPRVWLRRRAGPGCGRHYRAALCAELKQPLAIEEVASRPVRPHEVRVDVHFCGVNFADILVCRGQYQEKPQLPFTPGMEFSGTVLETGTDVSTVKEGDRVIGVSGFNGMAEECIIDHKTLWQIPEGVPLREAATLPVSYVTAILALEHRACTRPGETVLVTAAAGATGLAVIDVATNVLQAKVIAAAGSDEKCRLAMRKGAQSIVNYSQGSLKEAVRKLVGSDGVNVVIDAVGGDVFLEALHSLAWEGRIVVVGFAGGTIASVPANLLLLKNVSAMGLYWGRYKEQNFPIFSRILSSALQYCQQGCIQPHIGAVFKLEEVNDAFLHVIQRKSTGKSLFGHPSV
;
A
#
# COMPACT_ATOMS: atom_id res chain seq x y z
N MET A 1 -28.17 18.13 -17.05
CA MET A 1 -27.74 19.52 -17.27
C MET A 1 -28.36 20.37 -16.16
N ILE A 2 -27.70 20.53 -15.01
CA ILE A 2 -28.12 21.46 -13.94
C ILE A 2 -26.86 22.02 -13.27
N TYR A 3 -26.67 23.32 -13.40
CA TYR A 3 -25.82 24.20 -12.59
C TYR A 3 -26.74 24.90 -11.58
N CYS A 4 -26.30 25.06 -10.32
CA CYS A 4 -26.64 26.19 -9.42
C CYS A 4 -25.89 25.99 -8.09
N PHE A 5 -24.85 26.77 -7.75
CA PHE A 5 -24.87 28.09 -7.09
C PHE A 5 -25.57 28.13 -5.72
N TYR A 6 -24.80 28.45 -4.67
CA TYR A 6 -25.21 29.36 -3.61
C TYR A 6 -24.00 30.15 -3.09
N CYS A 7 -24.05 31.45 -3.33
CA CYS A 7 -23.29 32.49 -2.63
C CYS A 7 -24.27 33.65 -2.43
N PHE A 8 -24.49 34.08 -1.19
CA PHE A 8 -25.24 35.27 -0.76
C PHE A 8 -24.76 35.52 0.68
N LEU A 9 -24.37 36.70 1.14
CA LEU A 9 -24.86 38.05 0.91
C LEU A 9 -23.73 39.09 1.00
N SER A 10 -23.75 40.10 0.14
CA SER A 10 -24.03 41.51 0.51
C SER A 10 -23.97 42.40 -0.74
N SER A 11 -25.09 43.04 -1.05
CA SER A 11 -25.27 43.96 -2.19
C SER A 11 -25.00 45.43 -1.83
N PRO A 12 -24.88 46.34 -2.82
CA PRO A 12 -24.02 47.52 -2.76
C PRO A 12 -24.76 48.87 -2.91
N ALA A 13 -24.03 49.97 -2.66
CA ALA A 13 -24.13 51.30 -3.30
C ALA A 13 -23.01 52.16 -2.68
N GLY A 14 -22.29 53.09 -3.32
CA GLY A 14 -22.32 53.72 -4.63
C GLY A 14 -21.22 54.80 -4.61
N SER A 15 -20.66 55.09 -5.78
CA SER A 15 -19.51 55.95 -6.14
C SER A 15 -19.41 57.35 -5.51
N THR A 16 -18.17 57.86 -5.29
CA THR A 16 -17.56 58.99 -6.06
C THR A 16 -16.18 59.45 -5.53
N THR A 17 -15.21 59.53 -6.48
CA THR A 17 -14.05 60.44 -6.65
C THR A 17 -13.40 61.20 -5.48
N ARG A 18 -12.07 61.02 -5.29
CA ARG A 18 -10.98 62.03 -5.40
C ARG A 18 -9.67 61.53 -4.74
N GLU A 19 -8.54 61.63 -5.47
CA GLU A 19 -7.15 61.66 -4.96
C GLU A 19 -6.74 63.11 -4.60
N PRO A 20 -5.52 63.42 -4.08
CA PRO A 20 -4.52 62.63 -3.32
C PRO A 20 -4.00 63.39 -2.05
N GLY A 21 -3.18 62.76 -1.19
CA GLY A 21 -2.46 63.52 -0.15
C GLY A 21 -1.72 62.76 0.95
N ALA A 22 -0.40 62.61 0.76
CA ALA A 22 0.69 62.87 1.71
C ALA A 22 0.79 62.18 3.10
N LEU A 23 1.97 61.56 3.30
CA LEU A 23 2.88 61.62 4.45
C LEU A 23 2.40 61.11 5.84
N GLY A 24 3.11 60.11 6.37
CA GLY A 24 3.09 59.78 7.80
C GLY A 24 3.97 58.60 8.17
N ALA A 25 5.12 58.88 8.79
CA ALA A 25 6.19 57.95 9.09
C ALA A 25 5.94 57.03 10.32
N ARG A 26 6.79 56.00 10.40
CA ARG A 26 7.10 55.02 11.49
C ARG A 26 7.09 55.66 12.89
N ALA A 27 6.91 55.00 14.04
CA ALA A 27 7.38 53.71 14.59
C ALA A 27 6.65 53.47 15.96
N PRO A 28 7.09 52.64 16.95
CA PRO A 28 8.06 51.53 16.97
C PRO A 28 7.58 50.25 17.70
N ARG A 29 8.38 49.18 17.55
CA ARG A 29 8.33 47.93 18.32
C ARG A 29 8.94 48.13 19.72
N GLY A 30 8.29 47.56 20.74
CA GLY A 30 8.81 47.46 22.12
C GLY A 30 9.60 46.16 22.38
N PRO A 31 10.43 46.11 23.44
CA PRO A 31 11.65 45.32 23.49
C PRO A 31 11.50 43.93 24.13
N ARG A 32 12.39 43.02 23.72
CA ARG A 32 12.74 41.78 24.43
C ARG A 32 13.92 42.06 25.36
N THR A 33 13.81 41.64 26.60
CA THR A 33 14.94 41.61 27.56
C THR A 33 15.22 40.16 28.02
N PRO A 34 16.48 39.83 28.34
CA PRO A 34 16.97 38.46 28.49
C PRO A 34 17.10 38.05 29.97
N LEU A 35 17.14 36.74 30.25
CA LEU A 35 17.66 36.21 31.51
C LEU A 35 18.51 34.95 31.25
N ARG A 36 19.72 34.98 31.81
CA ARG A 36 20.73 33.92 31.84
C ARG A 36 20.73 33.28 33.24
N HIS A 37 20.99 31.98 33.26
CA HIS A 37 21.70 31.19 34.29
C HIS A 37 21.09 30.96 35.69
N LEU A 38 20.77 29.69 36.00
CA LEU A 38 21.47 28.77 36.93
C LEU A 38 20.48 27.71 37.45
N GLY A 39 20.95 26.46 37.62
CA GLY A 39 20.26 25.46 38.45
C GLY A 39 20.19 24.05 37.85
N THR A 40 21.24 23.27 38.08
CA THR A 40 21.23 21.80 38.06
C THR A 40 20.23 21.24 39.08
N HIS A 41 19.48 20.19 38.75
CA HIS A 41 19.22 18.97 39.57
C HIS A 41 18.10 18.09 38.97
N GLY A 42 18.33 16.77 38.98
CA GLY A 42 17.28 15.80 39.28
C GLY A 42 16.66 15.03 38.10
N ALA A 43 17.24 13.87 37.77
CA ALA A 43 16.53 12.80 37.07
C ALA A 43 15.43 12.18 37.98
N PRO A 44 14.24 11.83 37.46
CA PRO A 44 13.28 11.08 38.26
C PRO A 44 13.60 9.58 38.24
N ARG A 45 13.90 9.05 39.44
CA ARG A 45 13.99 7.61 39.74
C ARG A 45 12.60 6.97 39.67
N MET A 46 12.48 5.91 38.87
CA MET A 46 11.38 4.93 38.89
C MET A 46 11.39 4.17 40.23
N TRP A 47 10.27 4.19 40.94
CA TRP A 47 10.01 3.32 42.08
C TRP A 47 9.25 2.06 41.62
N TRP A 48 9.85 0.90 41.86
CA TRP A 48 9.17 -0.40 41.92
C TRP A 48 8.97 -0.78 43.39
N PRO A 49 7.84 -1.38 43.79
CA PRO A 49 7.82 -2.24 44.96
C PRO A 49 7.93 -3.70 44.52
N ARG A 50 9.01 -4.36 44.94
CA ARG A 50 9.05 -5.81 45.15
C ARG A 50 8.50 -6.12 46.54
N GLY A 51 7.59 -7.07 46.65
CA GLY A 51 7.19 -7.72 47.89
C GLY A 51 6.85 -9.18 47.61
N GLY A 52 7.69 -10.09 48.09
CA GLY A 52 7.50 -11.55 48.05
C GLY A 52 6.72 -12.07 49.27
N PRO A 53 6.76 -13.38 49.56
CA PRO A 53 5.60 -14.26 49.50
C PRO A 53 5.05 -14.69 50.88
N GLY A 54 3.79 -15.14 50.93
CA GLY A 54 3.25 -15.79 52.14
C GLY A 54 1.79 -16.26 52.05
N ALA A 55 1.65 -17.59 52.05
CA ALA A 55 0.58 -18.40 52.67
C ALA A 55 -0.90 -18.23 52.24
N VAL A 56 -1.44 -19.30 51.65
CA VAL A 56 -2.89 -19.61 51.58
C VAL A 56 -3.15 -20.80 52.51
N PRO A 57 -4.19 -20.79 53.36
CA PRO A 57 -4.61 -21.99 54.08
C PRO A 57 -5.67 -22.75 53.27
N ALA A 58 -5.50 -24.06 53.15
CA ALA A 58 -6.57 -24.98 52.76
C ALA A 58 -6.50 -26.23 53.65
N THR A 59 -7.39 -26.31 54.63
CA THR A 59 -7.74 -27.52 55.39
C THR A 59 -9.01 -28.12 54.77
N GLY A 60 -8.99 -29.40 54.38
CA GLY A 60 -9.60 -30.49 55.16
C GLY A 60 -10.92 -30.97 54.50
N VAL A 61 -10.88 -31.90 53.54
CA VAL A 61 -11.14 -33.35 53.69
C VAL A 61 -12.55 -33.72 54.15
N SER A 62 -13.30 -34.47 53.31
CA SER A 62 -13.96 -35.75 53.69
C SER A 62 -14.42 -36.56 52.46
N ARG A 63 -13.97 -37.83 52.41
CA ARG A 63 -14.40 -38.95 51.55
C ARG A 63 -15.83 -39.40 51.95
N VAL A 64 -16.61 -40.12 51.15
CA VAL A 64 -16.69 -41.60 50.90
C VAL A 64 -18.00 -41.78 50.09
N GLY A 65 -18.23 -42.70 49.13
CA GLY A 65 -17.47 -43.78 48.52
C GLY A 65 -18.37 -44.69 47.66
N ARG A 66 -17.72 -45.68 47.01
CA ARG A 66 -18.23 -46.98 46.47
C ARG A 66 -19.19 -46.92 45.27
N SER A 67 -19.26 -47.89 44.34
CA SER A 67 -18.42 -49.01 43.86
C SER A 67 -19.23 -49.74 42.77
N ARG A 68 -18.54 -50.56 41.96
CA ARG A 68 -18.98 -51.61 41.01
C ARG A 68 -19.04 -51.19 39.53
N ALA A 69 -18.77 -52.04 38.55
CA ALA A 69 -17.83 -53.15 38.31
C ALA A 69 -18.14 -53.65 36.87
N ILE A 70 -17.09 -54.01 36.14
CA ILE A 70 -16.95 -54.61 34.79
C ILE A 70 -17.59 -56.04 34.80
N PRO A 71 -18.01 -56.75 33.69
CA PRO A 71 -17.08 -57.14 32.61
C PRO A 71 -17.52 -57.59 31.21
N GLY A 72 -16.50 -57.70 30.33
CA GLY A 72 -16.42 -58.58 29.14
C GLY A 72 -15.74 -57.87 27.95
N ALA A 73 -14.49 -58.06 27.51
CA ALA A 73 -13.55 -59.18 27.33
C ALA A 73 -13.58 -59.87 25.95
N ARG A 74 -12.36 -60.06 25.41
CA ARG A 74 -11.86 -60.90 24.27
C ARG A 74 -11.68 -60.19 22.92
N ALA A 75 -10.66 -60.47 22.10
CA ALA A 75 -9.33 -61.08 22.22
C ALA A 75 -8.67 -60.95 20.81
N GLY A 76 -7.34 -60.80 20.74
CA GLY A 76 -6.54 -60.98 19.51
C GLY A 76 -6.44 -62.45 19.07
N PRO A 77 -5.76 -62.77 17.94
CA PRO A 77 -4.29 -62.97 17.92
C PRO A 77 -3.68 -62.54 16.55
N ALA A 78 -2.45 -62.84 16.13
CA ALA A 78 -1.09 -62.80 16.67
C ALA A 78 -0.14 -62.94 15.45
N LEU A 79 1.07 -62.40 15.60
CA LEU A 79 2.30 -62.47 14.81
C LEU A 79 2.59 -63.72 13.93
N SER A 80 3.29 -63.50 12.81
CA SER A 80 4.38 -64.38 12.35
C SER A 80 5.48 -63.63 11.57
N ARG A 81 6.73 -64.05 11.79
CA ARG A 81 8.02 -63.50 11.32
C ARG A 81 8.55 -64.21 10.06
N ALA A 82 9.35 -63.46 9.28
CA ALA A 82 10.65 -63.77 8.65
C ALA A 82 10.81 -64.75 7.45
N SER A 83 11.45 -64.26 6.37
CA SER A 83 12.74 -64.70 5.74
C SER A 83 12.84 -64.17 4.27
N CYS A 84 13.82 -63.33 3.89
CA CYS A 84 15.16 -63.60 3.29
C CYS A 84 15.09 -64.41 1.97
N HIS A 85 15.48 -63.96 0.76
CA HIS A 85 16.77 -63.48 0.18
C HIS A 85 16.54 -63.28 -1.37
N PRO A 86 17.52 -62.94 -2.26
CA PRO A 86 18.77 -62.14 -2.18
C PRO A 86 18.91 -61.07 -3.33
N GLY A 87 19.85 -60.11 -3.20
CA GLY A 87 20.49 -59.40 -4.35
C GLY A 87 21.54 -60.28 -5.05
N PRO A 88 22.27 -59.88 -6.14
CA PRO A 88 23.15 -58.69 -6.22
C PRO A 88 23.38 -58.20 -7.70
N PRO A 89 24.50 -57.55 -8.15
CA PRO A 89 25.55 -56.79 -7.48
C PRO A 89 25.82 -55.37 -8.02
N LEU A 90 26.55 -54.60 -7.20
CA LEU A 90 27.31 -53.39 -7.54
C LEU A 90 28.68 -53.71 -8.17
N ARG A 91 29.12 -52.92 -9.16
CA ARG A 91 30.53 -52.60 -9.47
C ARG A 91 30.57 -51.16 -10.02
N ALA A 92 31.13 -50.21 -9.28
CA ALA A 92 32.55 -49.81 -9.21
C ALA A 92 32.83 -48.59 -10.13
N SER A 93 33.11 -47.46 -9.50
CA SER A 93 33.60 -46.22 -10.11
C SER A 93 34.98 -46.40 -10.76
N PRO A 94 35.37 -45.45 -11.61
CA PRO A 94 36.58 -44.71 -11.26
C PRO A 94 36.46 -43.19 -11.41
N LEU A 95 37.23 -42.51 -10.55
CA LEU A 95 37.58 -41.10 -10.57
C LEU A 95 38.09 -40.64 -11.95
N ARG A 96 37.68 -39.45 -12.41
CA ARG A 96 38.59 -38.37 -12.82
C ARG A 96 37.87 -37.08 -13.27
N ALA A 97 38.52 -35.98 -12.92
CA ALA A 97 38.49 -34.64 -13.53
C ALA A 97 37.25 -33.76 -13.27
N MET A 98 37.36 -32.93 -12.23
CA MET A 98 36.66 -31.64 -12.19
C MET A 98 37.28 -30.72 -13.24
N ALA A 99 36.54 -30.45 -14.31
CA ALA A 99 36.77 -29.29 -15.17
C ALA A 99 35.86 -28.17 -14.69
N ALA A 100 36.46 -27.04 -14.33
CA ALA A 100 35.78 -25.81 -13.97
C ALA A 100 34.99 -25.29 -15.18
N VAL A 101 33.67 -25.45 -15.15
CA VAL A 101 32.77 -24.77 -16.08
C VAL A 101 32.56 -23.36 -15.55
N ALA A 102 33.25 -22.40 -16.16
CA ALA A 102 33.00 -20.99 -15.96
C ALA A 102 31.55 -20.68 -16.37
N TRP A 103 30.70 -20.36 -15.39
CA TRP A 103 29.41 -19.74 -15.63
C TRP A 103 29.62 -18.32 -16.14
N GLY A 104 29.80 -18.20 -17.46
CA GLY A 104 29.61 -16.95 -18.17
C GLY A 104 28.19 -16.49 -17.94
N ARG A 105 28.02 -15.37 -17.23
CA ARG A 105 26.76 -14.65 -17.14
C ARG A 105 26.33 -14.23 -18.54
N CYS A 106 25.55 -15.07 -19.22
CA CYS A 106 24.82 -14.66 -20.41
C CYS A 106 23.68 -13.73 -19.97
N LEU A 107 23.99 -12.43 -19.87
CA LEU A 107 22.97 -11.39 -19.90
C LEU A 107 22.17 -11.55 -21.21
N PRO A 108 20.82 -11.54 -21.18
CA PRO A 108 20.03 -11.64 -22.39
C PRO A 108 20.37 -10.48 -23.34
N ARG A 109 20.66 -10.81 -24.60
CA ARG A 109 21.12 -9.91 -25.68
C ARG A 109 20.25 -8.67 -25.96
N VAL A 110 19.09 -8.56 -25.31
CA VAL A 110 18.19 -7.39 -25.38
C VAL A 110 18.78 -6.16 -24.68
N TRP A 111 19.68 -6.35 -23.70
CA TRP A 111 20.38 -5.27 -22.99
C TRP A 111 21.32 -4.44 -23.87
N LEU A 112 21.77 -4.97 -25.01
CA LEU A 112 22.82 -4.34 -25.83
C LEU A 112 22.30 -3.47 -26.99
N ARG A 113 20.97 -3.36 -27.20
CA ARG A 113 20.41 -2.56 -28.32
C ARG A 113 19.97 -1.13 -27.97
N ARG A 114 20.07 -0.70 -26.71
CA ARG A 114 19.78 0.69 -26.29
C ARG A 114 21.05 1.51 -25.96
N ARG A 115 22.16 1.22 -26.65
CA ARG A 115 23.30 2.15 -26.75
C ARG A 115 23.12 2.96 -28.03
N ALA A 116 22.68 4.21 -27.89
CA ALA A 116 22.76 5.18 -28.98
C ALA A 116 24.23 5.26 -29.44
N GLY A 117 24.44 5.24 -30.75
CA GLY A 117 25.75 5.56 -31.32
C GLY A 117 26.13 7.00 -30.93
N PRO A 118 27.42 7.37 -30.93
CA PRO A 118 27.85 8.73 -30.62
C PRO A 118 27.22 9.69 -31.64
N GLY A 119 26.22 10.48 -31.22
CA GLY A 119 25.63 11.55 -32.04
C GLY A 119 24.11 11.58 -32.20
N CYS A 120 23.35 10.52 -31.85
CA CYS A 120 21.89 10.60 -31.77
C CYS A 120 21.45 10.67 -30.30
N GLY A 121 20.56 11.60 -29.96
CA GLY A 121 19.96 11.65 -28.62
C GLY A 121 19.32 10.31 -28.27
N ARG A 122 19.29 9.95 -26.97
CA ARG A 122 18.57 8.77 -26.52
C ARG A 122 17.07 9.07 -26.59
N HIS A 123 16.30 8.26 -27.30
CA HIS A 123 14.84 8.38 -27.33
C HIS A 123 14.19 7.18 -26.63
N TYR A 124 12.98 7.39 -26.11
CA TYR A 124 12.17 6.35 -25.48
C TYR A 124 10.69 6.63 -25.69
N ARG A 125 9.83 5.62 -25.56
CA ARG A 125 8.39 5.78 -25.72
C ARG A 125 7.71 6.09 -24.39
N ALA A 126 6.71 6.95 -24.42
CA ALA A 126 5.91 7.32 -23.25
C ALA A 126 4.44 7.55 -23.61
N ALA A 127 3.54 7.33 -22.65
CA ALA A 127 2.14 7.69 -22.78
C ALA A 127 1.92 9.13 -22.31
N LEU A 128 1.65 10.06 -23.23
CA LEU A 128 1.49 11.48 -22.92
C LEU A 128 0.02 11.87 -22.79
N CYS A 129 -0.26 12.61 -21.72
CA CYS A 129 -1.47 13.41 -21.58
C CYS A 129 -1.18 14.79 -22.18
N ALA A 130 -1.54 14.97 -23.46
CA ALA A 130 -1.41 16.25 -24.16
C ALA A 130 -2.54 17.22 -23.79
N GLU A 131 -3.75 16.70 -23.59
CA GLU A 131 -4.93 17.44 -23.15
C GLU A 131 -5.68 16.62 -22.09
N LEU A 132 -6.26 17.31 -21.11
CA LEU A 132 -7.07 16.66 -20.09
C LEU A 132 -8.33 16.03 -20.70
N LYS A 133 -8.76 14.89 -20.14
CA LYS A 133 -9.96 14.13 -20.54
C LYS A 133 -9.90 13.54 -21.97
N GLN A 134 -8.77 13.66 -22.66
CA GLN A 134 -8.51 12.97 -23.91
C GLN A 134 -7.76 11.64 -23.68
N PRO A 135 -7.82 10.69 -24.62
CA PRO A 135 -6.96 9.52 -24.61
C PRO A 135 -5.48 9.90 -24.56
N LEU A 136 -4.66 9.07 -23.91
CA LEU A 136 -3.22 9.24 -23.91
C LEU A 136 -2.65 8.89 -25.28
N ALA A 137 -1.70 9.68 -25.76
CA ALA A 137 -0.97 9.44 -27.00
C ALA A 137 0.37 8.76 -26.70
N ILE A 138 0.76 7.77 -27.49
CA ILE A 138 2.09 7.17 -27.36
C ILE A 138 3.06 7.93 -28.25
N GLU A 139 4.01 8.61 -27.63
CA GLU A 139 4.98 9.47 -28.32
C GLU A 139 6.41 9.00 -28.09
N GLU A 140 7.29 9.33 -29.02
CA GLU A 140 8.73 9.18 -28.86
C GLU A 140 9.31 10.45 -28.23
N VAL A 141 9.90 10.30 -27.04
CA VAL A 141 10.41 11.41 -26.23
C VAL A 141 11.93 11.40 -26.26
N ALA A 142 12.52 12.55 -26.58
CA ALA A 142 13.95 12.75 -26.44
C ALA A 142 14.31 12.77 -24.95
N SER A 143 15.26 11.93 -24.56
CA SER A 143 15.72 11.89 -23.19
C SER A 143 16.72 12.99 -22.90
N ARG A 144 16.56 13.60 -21.73
CA ARG A 144 17.47 14.61 -21.20
C ARG A 144 18.65 13.99 -20.45
N PRO A 145 19.75 14.72 -20.24
CA PRO A 145 20.81 14.30 -19.33
C PRO A 145 20.32 14.14 -17.88
N VAL A 146 20.92 13.20 -17.14
CA VAL A 146 20.70 13.06 -15.69
C VAL A 146 21.38 14.19 -14.93
N ARG A 147 20.73 14.71 -13.90
CA ARG A 147 21.34 15.69 -12.98
C ARG A 147 22.08 14.97 -11.85
N PRO A 148 22.94 15.69 -11.07
CA PRO A 148 23.77 15.07 -10.04
C PRO A 148 23.04 14.16 -9.04
N HIS A 149 21.81 14.50 -8.63
CA HIS A 149 21.00 13.72 -7.67
C HIS A 149 19.99 12.75 -8.32
N GLU A 150 19.98 12.67 -9.66
CA GLU A 150 18.98 11.91 -10.39
C GLU A 150 19.53 10.56 -10.87
N VAL A 151 18.60 9.67 -11.16
CA VAL A 151 18.87 8.34 -11.68
C VAL A 151 17.96 8.11 -12.87
N ARG A 152 18.52 7.61 -13.97
CA ARG A 152 17.78 7.11 -15.12
C ARG A 152 17.47 5.63 -14.90
N VAL A 153 16.22 5.26 -15.05
CA VAL A 153 15.75 3.89 -14.88
C VAL A 153 15.09 3.41 -16.17
N ASP A 154 15.46 2.21 -16.61
CA ASP A 154 14.72 1.41 -17.59
C ASP A 154 13.47 0.90 -16.89
N VAL A 155 12.29 1.40 -17.25
CA VAL A 155 11.05 1.04 -16.58
C VAL A 155 10.52 -0.26 -17.19
N HIS A 156 10.47 -1.31 -16.38
CA HIS A 156 9.99 -2.61 -16.82
C HIS A 156 8.49 -2.76 -16.58
N PHE A 157 8.03 -2.29 -15.41
CA PHE A 157 6.61 -2.30 -15.05
C PHE A 157 6.19 -1.00 -14.37
N CYS A 158 5.03 -0.48 -14.73
CA CYS A 158 4.40 0.68 -14.07
C CYS A 158 3.02 0.30 -13.54
N GLY A 159 2.73 0.67 -12.30
CA GLY A 159 1.42 0.43 -11.70
C GLY A 159 0.37 1.44 -12.17
N VAL A 160 -0.80 0.94 -12.60
CA VAL A 160 -1.94 1.79 -12.94
C VAL A 160 -2.74 2.06 -11.68
N ASN A 161 -2.81 3.33 -11.28
CA ASN A 161 -3.56 3.78 -10.13
C ASN A 161 -4.80 4.57 -10.56
N PHE A 162 -5.86 4.51 -9.76
CA PHE A 162 -7.05 5.33 -10.00
C PHE A 162 -6.71 6.83 -10.01
N ALA A 163 -5.71 7.22 -9.20
CA ALA A 163 -5.19 8.57 -9.15
C ALA A 163 -4.56 9.04 -10.48
N ASP A 164 -3.84 8.17 -11.20
CA ASP A 164 -3.30 8.51 -12.53
C ASP A 164 -4.43 8.94 -13.49
N ILE A 165 -5.54 8.22 -13.45
CA ILE A 165 -6.72 8.48 -14.28
C ILE A 165 -7.39 9.80 -13.88
N LEU A 166 -7.50 10.07 -12.58
CA LEU A 166 -8.05 11.33 -12.07
C LEU A 166 -7.19 12.54 -12.46
N VAL A 167 -5.85 12.41 -12.43
CA VAL A 167 -4.93 13.45 -12.89
C VAL A 167 -5.19 13.75 -14.36
N CYS A 168 -5.21 12.74 -15.23
CA CYS A 168 -5.49 12.91 -16.66
C CYS A 168 -6.88 13.51 -16.95
N ARG A 169 -7.83 13.43 -16.01
CA ARG A 169 -9.15 14.07 -16.11
C ARG A 169 -9.24 15.46 -15.49
N GLY A 170 -8.18 15.94 -14.86
CA GLY A 170 -8.17 17.20 -14.10
C GLY A 170 -9.00 17.14 -12.81
N GLN A 171 -9.27 15.94 -12.29
CA GLN A 171 -10.12 15.67 -11.14
C GLN A 171 -9.33 15.29 -9.88
N TYR A 172 -8.01 15.42 -9.91
CA TYR A 172 -7.14 15.15 -8.78
C TYR A 172 -6.63 16.44 -8.13
N GLN A 173 -6.17 16.35 -6.88
CA GLN A 173 -5.65 17.53 -6.16
C GLN A 173 -4.35 18.09 -6.75
N GLU A 174 -3.53 17.24 -7.39
CA GLU A 174 -2.31 17.65 -8.09
C GLU A 174 -2.60 17.87 -9.58
N LYS A 175 -2.12 19.00 -10.12
CA LYS A 175 -2.38 19.44 -11.50
C LYS A 175 -1.05 19.71 -12.22
N PRO A 176 -0.46 18.70 -12.88
CA PRO A 176 0.76 18.89 -13.65
C PRO A 176 0.52 19.80 -14.86
N GLN A 177 1.57 20.46 -15.34
CA GLN A 177 1.52 21.20 -16.60
C GLN A 177 1.43 20.23 -17.78
N LEU A 178 0.60 20.56 -18.77
CA LEU A 178 0.50 19.80 -20.01
C LEU A 178 1.62 20.19 -20.99
N PRO A 179 2.12 19.26 -21.82
CA PRO A 179 1.87 17.82 -21.74
C PRO A 179 2.65 17.19 -20.57
N PHE A 180 2.13 16.10 -20.00
CA PHE A 180 2.84 15.29 -19.00
C PHE A 180 2.65 13.79 -19.24
N THR A 181 3.55 12.98 -18.68
CA THR A 181 3.41 11.51 -18.67
C THR A 181 2.84 11.06 -17.31
N PRO A 182 1.73 10.33 -17.21
CA PRO A 182 1.22 9.81 -15.94
C PRO A 182 2.09 8.66 -15.39
N GLY A 183 1.73 8.10 -14.24
CA GLY A 183 2.45 7.00 -13.59
C GLY A 183 3.14 7.41 -12.30
N MET A 184 2.56 6.97 -11.19
CA MET A 184 3.04 7.25 -9.83
C MET A 184 4.03 6.23 -9.26
N GLU A 185 4.09 5.04 -9.85
CA GLU A 185 4.95 3.96 -9.37
C GLU A 185 5.49 3.11 -10.50
N PHE A 186 6.69 2.58 -10.29
CA PHE A 186 7.29 1.64 -11.23
C PHE A 186 8.27 0.69 -10.54
N SER A 187 8.64 -0.35 -11.27
CA SER A 187 9.85 -1.13 -11.05
C SER A 187 10.68 -1.17 -12.33
N GLY A 188 11.99 -1.24 -12.17
CA GLY A 188 12.90 -1.20 -13.31
C GLY A 188 14.34 -1.49 -12.94
N THR A 189 15.23 -1.19 -13.87
CA THR A 189 16.69 -1.35 -13.68
C THR A 189 17.41 -0.03 -13.90
N VAL A 190 18.35 0.31 -13.03
CA VAL A 190 19.14 1.54 -13.15
C VAL A 190 20.00 1.50 -14.41
N LEU A 191 19.92 2.55 -15.22
CA LEU A 191 20.68 2.72 -16.46
C LEU A 191 21.85 3.68 -16.33
N GLU A 192 21.68 4.75 -15.56
CA GLU A 192 22.64 5.84 -15.41
C GLU A 192 22.38 6.54 -14.08
N THR A 193 23.43 6.95 -13.37
CA THR A 193 23.34 7.70 -12.11
C THR A 193 24.03 9.05 -12.23
N GLY A 194 23.44 10.08 -11.63
CA GLY A 194 24.11 11.35 -11.41
C GLY A 194 25.32 11.21 -10.47
N THR A 195 26.21 12.20 -10.51
CA THR A 195 27.49 12.19 -9.79
C THR A 195 27.38 12.12 -8.28
N ASP A 196 26.24 12.54 -7.71
CA ASP A 196 26.03 12.65 -6.27
C ASP A 196 25.22 11.45 -5.73
N VAL A 197 24.88 10.49 -6.58
CA VAL A 197 24.11 9.30 -6.22
C VAL A 197 25.04 8.20 -5.74
N SER A 198 24.83 7.75 -4.50
CA SER A 198 25.55 6.62 -3.89
C SER A 198 24.63 5.50 -3.41
N THR A 199 23.31 5.69 -3.47
CA THR A 199 22.31 4.76 -2.94
C THR A 199 21.99 3.60 -3.88
N VAL A 200 22.27 3.76 -5.17
CA VAL A 200 22.06 2.76 -6.23
C VAL A 200 23.16 2.93 -7.29
N LYS A 201 23.36 1.90 -8.13
CA LYS A 201 24.28 1.92 -9.28
C LYS A 201 23.65 1.26 -10.50
N GLU A 202 24.26 1.45 -11.67
CA GLU A 202 23.85 0.79 -12.91
C GLU A 202 23.68 -0.72 -12.74
N GLY A 203 22.58 -1.25 -13.28
CA GLY A 203 22.19 -2.66 -13.18
C GLY A 203 21.40 -3.03 -11.92
N ASP A 204 21.30 -2.14 -10.92
CA ASP A 204 20.46 -2.39 -9.75
C ASP A 204 18.98 -2.44 -10.13
N ARG A 205 18.25 -3.41 -9.58
CA ARG A 205 16.79 -3.50 -9.69
C ARG A 205 16.17 -2.58 -8.63
N VAL A 206 15.25 -1.71 -9.03
CA VAL A 206 14.68 -0.69 -8.16
C VAL A 206 13.16 -0.58 -8.30
N ILE A 207 12.49 -0.17 -7.22
CA ILE A 207 11.17 0.44 -7.27
C ILE A 207 11.29 1.95 -7.12
N GLY A 208 10.39 2.69 -7.76
CA GLY A 208 10.32 4.14 -7.67
C GLY A 208 8.94 4.66 -7.34
N VAL A 209 8.90 5.74 -6.57
CA VAL A 209 7.69 6.56 -6.34
C VAL A 209 7.85 7.89 -7.04
N SER A 210 7.43 7.90 -8.30
CA SER A 210 7.35 9.09 -9.12
C SER A 210 6.05 9.85 -8.82
N GLY A 211 6.03 11.18 -8.92
CA GLY A 211 4.74 11.89 -8.99
C GLY A 211 4.06 11.61 -10.34
N PHE A 212 4.89 11.60 -11.38
CA PHE A 212 4.55 11.46 -12.80
C PHE A 212 5.74 10.83 -13.54
N ASN A 213 5.58 10.47 -14.80
CA ASN A 213 6.59 9.90 -15.70
C ASN A 213 6.88 8.40 -15.50
N GLY A 214 5.98 7.66 -14.85
CA GLY A 214 6.10 6.21 -14.71
C GLY A 214 5.58 5.41 -15.91
N MET A 215 4.61 5.94 -16.66
CA MET A 215 4.03 5.29 -17.84
C MET A 215 4.87 5.57 -19.10
N ALA A 216 6.13 5.18 -19.01
CA ALA A 216 7.15 5.33 -20.04
C ALA A 216 8.10 4.15 -20.01
N GLU A 217 8.90 3.98 -21.06
CA GLU A 217 10.02 3.03 -21.07
C GLU A 217 11.20 3.51 -20.23
N GLU A 218 11.31 4.82 -19.98
CA GLU A 218 12.38 5.41 -19.21
C GLU A 218 11.81 6.44 -18.22
N CYS A 219 12.37 6.47 -17.01
CA CYS A 219 12.08 7.50 -16.02
C CYS A 219 13.39 8.08 -15.47
N ILE A 220 13.48 9.41 -15.39
CA ILE A 220 14.55 10.12 -14.66
C ILE A 220 13.96 10.67 -13.37
N ILE A 221 14.46 10.22 -12.23
CA ILE A 221 13.91 10.52 -10.91
C ILE A 221 15.01 10.79 -9.87
N ASP A 222 14.70 11.55 -8.83
CA ASP A 222 15.60 11.77 -7.69
C ASP A 222 15.87 10.45 -6.95
N HIS A 223 17.14 10.20 -6.63
CA HIS A 223 17.61 8.98 -6.00
C HIS A 223 16.97 8.71 -4.62
N LYS A 224 16.49 9.74 -3.91
CA LYS A 224 15.79 9.60 -2.62
C LYS A 224 14.44 8.92 -2.75
N THR A 225 13.92 8.81 -3.97
CA THR A 225 12.62 8.20 -4.25
C THR A 225 12.75 6.87 -4.99
N LEU A 226 13.91 6.24 -4.85
CA LEU A 226 14.24 4.91 -5.32
C LEU A 226 14.65 4.01 -4.16
N TRP A 227 14.22 2.75 -4.24
CA TRP A 227 14.63 1.71 -3.30
C TRP A 227 15.03 0.47 -4.08
N GLN A 228 16.15 -0.13 -3.68
CA GLN A 228 16.61 -1.39 -4.27
C GLN A 228 15.63 -2.51 -3.96
N ILE A 229 15.33 -3.33 -4.97
CA ILE A 229 14.50 -4.52 -4.84
C ILE A 229 15.36 -5.64 -4.26
N PRO A 230 14.99 -6.23 -3.10
CA PRO A 230 15.71 -7.34 -2.54
C PRO A 230 15.84 -8.53 -3.48
N GLU A 231 16.89 -9.33 -3.28
CA GLU A 231 17.06 -10.58 -4.03
C GLU A 231 15.84 -11.50 -3.82
N GLY A 232 15.44 -12.21 -4.88
CA GLY A 232 14.28 -13.09 -4.87
C GLY A 232 12.93 -12.40 -5.15
N VAL A 233 12.80 -11.09 -4.97
CA VAL A 233 11.56 -10.36 -5.30
C VAL A 233 11.51 -10.06 -6.82
N PRO A 234 10.48 -10.53 -7.56
CA PRO A 234 10.32 -10.22 -8.98
C PRO A 234 9.97 -8.75 -9.23
N LEU A 235 10.51 -8.16 -10.30
CA LEU A 235 10.19 -6.77 -10.71
C LEU A 235 8.67 -6.53 -10.81
N ARG A 236 7.97 -7.46 -11.46
CA ARG A 236 6.53 -7.41 -11.67
C ARG A 236 5.75 -7.28 -10.36
N GLU A 237 6.15 -8.02 -9.32
CA GLU A 237 5.52 -7.94 -8.00
C GLU A 237 5.93 -6.67 -7.25
N ALA A 238 7.22 -6.32 -7.33
CA ALA A 238 7.76 -5.11 -6.72
C ALA A 238 7.05 -3.83 -7.20
N ALA A 239 6.68 -3.77 -8.49
CA ALA A 239 5.96 -2.63 -9.08
C ALA A 239 4.59 -2.32 -8.42
N THR A 240 4.02 -3.26 -7.67
CA THR A 240 2.71 -3.10 -7.03
C THR A 240 2.79 -2.51 -5.61
N LEU A 241 3.99 -2.55 -5.02
CA LEU A 241 4.22 -2.20 -3.62
C LEU A 241 4.10 -0.69 -3.34
N PRO A 242 4.67 0.21 -4.17
CA PRO A 242 4.91 1.58 -3.74
C PRO A 242 3.67 2.39 -3.40
N VAL A 243 2.58 2.23 -4.13
CA VAL A 243 1.31 2.93 -3.86
C VAL A 243 0.43 2.08 -2.97
N SER A 244 0.13 0.84 -3.37
CA SER A 244 -0.91 0.05 -2.71
C SER A 244 -0.51 -0.46 -1.33
N TYR A 245 0.70 -1.00 -1.17
CA TYR A 245 1.15 -1.53 0.11
C TYR A 245 1.60 -0.44 1.07
N VAL A 246 2.24 0.63 0.59
CA VAL A 246 2.52 1.80 1.44
C VAL A 246 1.24 2.42 1.98
N THR A 247 0.21 2.55 1.13
CA THR A 247 -1.11 3.03 1.58
C THR A 247 -1.71 2.10 2.62
N ALA A 248 -1.67 0.78 2.39
CA ALA A 248 -2.18 -0.21 3.34
C ALA A 248 -1.48 -0.14 4.70
N ILE A 249 -0.14 -0.13 4.72
CA ILE A 249 0.67 -0.09 5.95
C ILE A 249 0.46 1.25 6.68
N LEU A 250 0.48 2.38 5.97
CA LEU A 250 0.15 3.68 6.56
C LEU A 250 -1.25 3.67 7.19
N ALA A 251 -2.25 3.15 6.48
CA ALA A 251 -3.63 3.14 6.94
C ALA A 251 -3.78 2.28 8.20
N LEU A 252 -3.22 1.07 8.20
CA LEU A 252 -3.38 0.09 9.27
C LEU A 252 -2.48 0.37 10.46
N GLU A 253 -1.18 0.54 10.26
CA GLU A 253 -0.21 0.66 11.36
C GLU A 253 -0.09 2.07 11.89
N HIS A 254 -0.08 3.07 11.00
CA HIS A 254 0.25 4.45 11.39
C HIS A 254 -0.98 5.31 11.68
N ARG A 255 -2.05 5.18 10.89
CA ARG A 255 -3.29 5.94 11.08
C ARG A 255 -4.22 5.22 12.04
N ALA A 256 -4.59 3.97 11.73
CA ALA A 256 -5.48 3.21 12.58
C ALA A 256 -4.78 2.60 13.80
N CYS A 257 -3.45 2.46 13.83
CA CYS A 257 -2.75 1.78 14.93
C CYS A 257 -3.37 0.39 15.25
N THR A 258 -3.70 -0.37 14.20
CA THR A 258 -4.41 -1.65 14.27
C THR A 258 -3.64 -2.64 15.13
N ARG A 259 -4.36 -3.34 16.03
CA ARG A 259 -3.81 -4.31 16.95
C ARG A 259 -4.12 -5.74 16.51
N PRO A 260 -3.28 -6.73 16.85
CA PRO A 260 -3.60 -8.13 16.63
C PRO A 260 -4.96 -8.51 17.21
N GLY A 261 -5.72 -9.30 16.46
CA GLY A 261 -7.05 -9.77 16.85
C GLY A 261 -8.20 -8.79 16.62
N GLU A 262 -7.93 -7.50 16.34
CA GLU A 262 -8.98 -6.54 15.96
C GLU A 262 -9.66 -6.93 14.64
N THR A 263 -10.92 -6.52 14.49
CA THR A 263 -11.69 -6.72 13.26
C THR A 263 -11.58 -5.50 12.35
N VAL A 264 -11.13 -5.72 11.12
CA VAL A 264 -10.92 -4.72 10.07
C VAL A 264 -11.94 -4.95 8.96
N LEU A 265 -12.78 -3.96 8.67
CA LEU A 265 -13.63 -3.92 7.48
C LEU A 265 -12.92 -3.18 6.34
N VAL A 266 -12.82 -3.81 5.17
CA VAL A 266 -12.16 -3.23 3.99
C VAL A 266 -13.18 -3.05 2.88
N THR A 267 -13.39 -1.82 2.40
CA THR A 267 -14.25 -1.55 1.23
C THR A 267 -13.43 -1.54 -0.06
N ALA A 268 -14.10 -1.68 -1.22
CA ALA A 268 -13.43 -1.92 -2.50
C ALA A 268 -12.39 -3.06 -2.41
N ALA A 269 -12.70 -4.10 -1.63
CA ALA A 269 -11.73 -5.07 -1.13
C ALA A 269 -10.95 -5.83 -2.21
N ALA A 270 -11.53 -6.00 -3.40
CA ALA A 270 -10.87 -6.68 -4.51
C ALA A 270 -9.99 -5.77 -5.39
N GLY A 271 -9.94 -4.46 -5.14
CA GLY A 271 -9.02 -3.55 -5.82
C GLY A 271 -7.57 -3.69 -5.31
N ALA A 272 -6.61 -3.08 -6.00
CA ALA A 272 -5.20 -3.16 -5.64
C ALA A 272 -4.90 -2.81 -4.17
N THR A 273 -5.38 -1.66 -3.70
CA THR A 273 -5.19 -1.24 -2.30
C THR A 273 -6.02 -2.08 -1.34
N GLY A 274 -7.24 -2.48 -1.71
CA GLY A 274 -8.08 -3.34 -0.87
C GLY A 274 -7.43 -4.69 -0.59
N LEU A 275 -6.86 -5.34 -1.61
CA LEU A 275 -6.14 -6.60 -1.45
C LEU A 275 -4.84 -6.41 -0.65
N ALA A 276 -4.11 -5.31 -0.85
CA ALA A 276 -2.94 -5.00 -0.04
C ALA A 276 -3.30 -4.79 1.45
N VAL A 277 -4.45 -4.15 1.74
CA VAL A 277 -4.96 -4.00 3.12
C VAL A 277 -5.30 -5.35 3.72
N ILE A 278 -6.00 -6.23 3.00
CA ILE A 278 -6.30 -7.59 3.48
C ILE A 278 -4.99 -8.34 3.80
N ASP A 279 -4.04 -8.31 2.88
CA ASP A 279 -2.78 -9.02 2.98
C ASP A 279 -1.96 -8.57 4.21
N VAL A 280 -1.79 -7.25 4.39
CA VAL A 280 -1.09 -6.69 5.56
C VAL A 280 -1.87 -6.95 6.85
N ALA A 281 -3.18 -6.72 6.87
CA ALA A 281 -3.99 -6.89 8.07
C ALA A 281 -3.97 -8.35 8.55
N THR A 282 -4.16 -9.31 7.66
CA THR A 282 -4.18 -10.73 8.00
C THR A 282 -2.78 -11.25 8.32
N ASN A 283 -1.80 -11.04 7.44
CA ASN A 283 -0.53 -11.76 7.51
C ASN A 283 0.54 -11.05 8.36
N VAL A 284 0.52 -9.73 8.41
CA VAL A 284 1.50 -8.94 9.19
C VAL A 284 0.93 -8.61 10.57
N LEU A 285 -0.31 -8.12 10.63
CA LEU A 285 -0.90 -7.63 11.88
C LEU A 285 -1.73 -8.66 12.63
N GLN A 286 -2.02 -9.82 12.03
CA GLN A 286 -2.83 -10.88 12.64
C GLN A 286 -4.23 -10.37 13.05
N ALA A 287 -4.80 -9.49 12.23
CA ALA A 287 -6.16 -8.96 12.38
C ALA A 287 -7.18 -9.87 11.68
N LYS A 288 -8.45 -9.76 12.08
CA LYS A 288 -9.59 -10.42 11.43
C LYS A 288 -10.16 -9.47 10.39
N VAL A 289 -10.27 -9.90 9.15
CA VAL A 289 -10.67 -9.08 8.01
C VAL A 289 -12.04 -9.49 7.48
N ILE A 290 -12.92 -8.50 7.37
CA ILE A 290 -14.17 -8.56 6.63
C ILE A 290 -13.97 -7.80 5.32
N ALA A 291 -14.05 -8.49 4.19
CA ALA A 291 -13.87 -7.90 2.88
C ALA A 291 -15.21 -7.55 2.22
N ALA A 292 -15.40 -6.27 1.91
CA ALA A 292 -16.59 -5.77 1.26
C ALA A 292 -16.31 -5.36 -0.19
N ALA A 293 -17.03 -5.94 -1.15
CA ALA A 293 -16.86 -5.67 -2.58
C ALA A 293 -18.20 -5.66 -3.33
N GLY A 294 -18.19 -5.20 -4.59
CA GLY A 294 -19.39 -5.02 -5.40
C GLY A 294 -19.83 -6.22 -6.24
N SER A 295 -19.22 -7.40 -6.07
CA SER A 295 -19.65 -8.65 -6.72
C SER A 295 -19.16 -9.88 -5.97
N ASP A 296 -19.85 -11.01 -6.12
CA ASP A 296 -19.48 -12.27 -5.47
C ASP A 296 -18.10 -12.77 -5.91
N GLU A 297 -17.77 -12.63 -7.20
CA GLU A 297 -16.46 -13.00 -7.73
C GLU A 297 -15.32 -12.23 -7.03
N LYS A 298 -15.52 -10.93 -6.84
CA LYS A 298 -14.58 -10.04 -6.13
C LYS A 298 -14.47 -10.39 -4.66
N CYS A 299 -15.59 -10.72 -4.01
CA CYS A 299 -15.58 -11.21 -2.64
C CYS A 299 -14.80 -12.53 -2.52
N ARG A 300 -15.03 -13.51 -3.40
CA ARG A 300 -14.28 -14.79 -3.40
C ARG A 300 -12.78 -14.58 -3.59
N LEU A 301 -12.37 -13.62 -4.44
CA LEU A 301 -10.96 -13.25 -4.56
C LEU A 301 -10.39 -12.73 -3.23
N ALA A 302 -11.11 -11.84 -2.55
CA ALA A 302 -10.68 -11.31 -1.26
C ALA A 302 -10.55 -12.42 -0.19
N MET A 303 -11.43 -13.42 -0.17
CA MET A 303 -11.29 -14.60 0.71
C MET A 303 -10.01 -15.38 0.42
N ARG A 304 -9.72 -15.66 -0.86
CA ARG A 304 -8.47 -16.34 -1.26
C ARG A 304 -7.21 -15.58 -0.85
N LYS A 305 -7.34 -14.28 -0.60
CA LYS A 305 -6.25 -13.40 -0.18
C LYS A 305 -6.17 -13.15 1.33
N GLY A 306 -6.99 -13.86 2.13
CA GLY A 306 -6.86 -13.89 3.58
C GLY A 306 -8.00 -13.23 4.35
N ALA A 307 -9.06 -12.76 3.67
CA ALA A 307 -10.26 -12.30 4.37
C ALA A 307 -11.05 -13.49 4.94
N GLN A 308 -11.41 -13.43 6.22
CA GLN A 308 -12.15 -14.48 6.92
C GLN A 308 -13.65 -14.43 6.62
N SER A 309 -14.17 -13.24 6.34
CA SER A 309 -15.58 -13.03 5.98
C SER A 309 -15.71 -12.08 4.80
N ILE A 310 -16.83 -12.18 4.08
CA ILE A 310 -17.13 -11.35 2.92
C ILE A 310 -18.51 -10.73 2.96
N VAL A 311 -18.64 -9.55 2.36
CA VAL A 311 -19.90 -8.87 2.12
C VAL A 311 -19.95 -8.37 0.68
N ASN A 312 -20.95 -8.81 -0.08
CA ASN A 312 -21.26 -8.21 -1.37
C ASN A 312 -22.28 -7.07 -1.17
N TYR A 313 -21.80 -5.83 -1.10
CA TYR A 313 -22.65 -4.66 -0.87
C TYR A 313 -23.51 -4.26 -2.09
N SER A 314 -23.44 -4.99 -3.20
CA SER A 314 -24.39 -4.83 -4.32
C SER A 314 -25.71 -5.57 -4.09
N GLN A 315 -25.75 -6.49 -3.12
CA GLN A 315 -26.90 -7.39 -2.86
C GLN A 315 -27.72 -6.99 -1.62
N GLY A 316 -27.39 -5.86 -0.99
CA GLY A 316 -28.09 -5.37 0.20
C GLY A 316 -27.21 -4.48 1.06
N SER A 317 -27.69 -4.18 2.27
CA SER A 317 -26.99 -3.33 3.22
C SER A 317 -25.68 -3.95 3.71
N LEU A 318 -24.58 -3.22 3.52
CA LEU A 318 -23.29 -3.49 4.13
C LEU A 318 -23.40 -3.53 5.65
N LYS A 319 -24.08 -2.55 6.26
CA LYS A 319 -24.25 -2.46 7.72
C LYS A 319 -24.93 -3.69 8.29
N GLU A 320 -26.03 -4.13 7.69
CA GLU A 320 -26.76 -5.31 8.17
C GLU A 320 -25.96 -6.60 7.98
N ALA A 321 -25.28 -6.75 6.85
CA ALA A 321 -24.43 -7.91 6.59
C ALA A 321 -23.25 -7.97 7.57
N VAL A 322 -22.59 -6.84 7.87
CA VAL A 322 -21.53 -6.77 8.87
C VAL A 322 -22.09 -7.11 10.26
N ARG A 323 -23.24 -6.54 10.65
CA ARG A 323 -23.89 -6.85 11.93
C ARG A 323 -24.20 -8.35 12.10
N LYS A 324 -24.56 -9.06 11.02
CA LYS A 324 -24.75 -10.52 11.07
C LYS A 324 -23.45 -11.28 11.35
N LEU A 325 -22.30 -10.74 10.96
CA LEU A 325 -20.99 -11.36 11.14
C LEU A 325 -20.38 -11.08 12.52
N VAL A 326 -20.58 -9.88 13.07
CA VAL A 326 -19.91 -9.42 14.31
C VAL A 326 -20.88 -9.07 15.45
N GLY A 327 -22.18 -9.22 15.25
CA GLY A 327 -23.19 -8.91 16.26
C GLY A 327 -23.23 -7.42 16.64
N SER A 328 -23.44 -7.15 17.92
CA SER A 328 -23.43 -5.79 18.49
C SER A 328 -22.04 -5.20 18.64
N ASP A 329 -21.00 -6.02 18.58
CA ASP A 329 -19.63 -5.60 18.87
C ASP A 329 -19.08 -4.67 17.79
N GLY A 330 -19.55 -4.82 16.54
CA GLY A 330 -19.09 -4.02 15.41
C GLY A 330 -17.66 -4.35 14.98
N VAL A 331 -17.07 -3.50 14.14
CA VAL A 331 -15.68 -3.63 13.69
C VAL A 331 -14.80 -2.55 14.33
N ASN A 332 -13.55 -2.88 14.66
CA ASN A 332 -12.64 -1.94 15.33
C ASN A 332 -12.04 -0.93 14.35
N VAL A 333 -11.78 -1.37 13.12
CA VAL A 333 -11.15 -0.55 12.07
C VAL A 333 -11.94 -0.68 10.77
N VAL A 334 -12.13 0.44 10.08
CA VAL A 334 -12.60 0.47 8.69
C VAL A 334 -11.54 1.14 7.84
N ILE A 335 -11.15 0.50 6.74
CA ILE A 335 -10.38 1.15 5.67
C ILE A 335 -11.32 1.38 4.49
N ASP A 336 -11.69 2.64 4.25
CA ASP A 336 -12.64 3.01 3.21
C ASP A 336 -11.95 3.63 1.98
N ALA A 337 -12.25 3.09 0.81
CA ALA A 337 -11.81 3.60 -0.48
C ALA A 337 -12.98 3.93 -1.43
N VAL A 338 -14.23 3.83 -0.97
CA VAL A 338 -15.42 3.98 -1.83
C VAL A 338 -16.07 5.35 -1.66
N GLY A 339 -16.26 5.83 -0.44
CA GLY A 339 -17.08 7.02 -0.16
C GLY A 339 -18.59 6.77 -0.25
N GLY A 340 -19.37 7.85 -0.33
CA GLY A 340 -20.83 7.83 -0.44
C GLY A 340 -21.55 7.00 0.64
N ASP A 341 -22.61 6.31 0.24
CA ASP A 341 -23.44 5.51 1.16
C ASP A 341 -22.69 4.30 1.72
N VAL A 342 -21.77 3.72 0.95
CA VAL A 342 -20.91 2.61 1.42
C VAL A 342 -20.05 3.06 2.60
N PHE A 343 -19.47 4.26 2.54
CA PHE A 343 -18.76 4.84 3.68
C PHE A 343 -19.68 5.01 4.90
N LEU A 344 -20.90 5.54 4.70
CA LEU A 344 -21.82 5.80 5.80
C LEU A 344 -22.24 4.48 6.49
N GLU A 345 -22.53 3.45 5.72
CA GLU A 345 -22.85 2.12 6.24
C GLU A 345 -21.65 1.48 6.97
N ALA A 346 -20.44 1.66 6.44
CA ALA A 346 -19.22 1.20 7.10
C ALA A 346 -18.96 1.95 8.43
N LEU A 347 -19.18 3.27 8.45
CA LEU A 347 -19.10 4.09 9.67
C LEU A 347 -20.10 3.62 10.73
N HIS A 348 -21.34 3.30 10.33
CA HIS A 348 -22.34 2.73 11.24
C HIS A 348 -21.94 1.37 11.83
N SER A 349 -21.11 0.62 11.11
CA SER A 349 -20.65 -0.72 11.47
C SER A 349 -19.53 -0.72 12.51
N LEU A 350 -18.95 0.44 12.84
CA LEU A 350 -17.91 0.56 13.84
C LEU A 350 -18.39 0.14 15.24
N ALA A 351 -17.49 -0.51 15.97
CA ALA A 351 -17.54 -0.77 17.39
C ALA A 351 -17.47 0.53 18.22
N TRP A 352 -17.73 0.43 19.52
CA TRP A 352 -17.30 1.45 20.47
C TRP A 352 -15.79 1.70 20.33
N GLU A 353 -15.37 2.97 20.28
CA GLU A 353 -13.97 3.39 20.06
C GLU A 353 -13.35 2.92 18.74
N GLY A 354 -14.18 2.47 17.80
CA GLY A 354 -13.75 2.13 16.45
C GLY A 354 -13.21 3.34 15.68
N ARG A 355 -12.41 3.09 14.64
CA ARG A 355 -11.93 4.15 13.73
C ARG A 355 -12.10 3.81 12.26
N ILE A 356 -12.42 4.81 11.46
CA ILE A 356 -12.45 4.74 10.01
C ILE A 356 -11.34 5.58 9.40
N VAL A 357 -10.58 5.00 8.47
CA VAL A 357 -9.55 5.66 7.68
C VAL A 357 -10.04 5.80 6.25
N VAL A 358 -10.24 7.04 5.81
CA VAL A 358 -10.61 7.39 4.44
C VAL A 358 -9.35 7.46 3.58
N VAL A 359 -9.29 6.59 2.59
CA VAL A 359 -8.17 6.43 1.65
C VAL A 359 -8.52 6.93 0.24
N GLY A 360 -9.80 6.91 -0.14
CA GLY A 360 -10.23 7.38 -1.45
C GLY A 360 -11.73 7.33 -1.67
N PHE A 361 -12.16 7.78 -2.86
CA PHE A 361 -13.57 7.95 -3.24
C PHE A 361 -13.87 7.27 -4.58
N ALA A 362 -13.54 5.99 -4.74
CA ALA A 362 -13.74 5.25 -6.00
C ALA A 362 -15.23 5.13 -6.41
N GLY A 363 -16.15 5.36 -5.47
CA GLY A 363 -17.59 5.49 -5.74
C GLY A 363 -17.97 6.79 -6.46
N GLY A 364 -17.11 7.81 -6.43
CA GLY A 364 -17.32 9.12 -7.06
C GLY A 364 -17.96 10.17 -6.16
N THR A 365 -18.45 9.78 -4.98
CA THR A 365 -19.11 10.68 -4.02
C THR A 365 -18.26 10.85 -2.77
N ILE A 366 -17.90 12.09 -2.45
CA ILE A 366 -17.24 12.42 -1.18
C ILE A 366 -18.26 12.31 -0.06
N ALA A 367 -17.96 11.49 0.95
CA ALA A 367 -18.86 11.25 2.06
C ALA A 367 -18.89 12.42 3.05
N SER A 368 -20.07 12.68 3.61
CA SER A 368 -20.23 13.54 4.79
C SER A 368 -20.22 12.68 6.05
N VAL A 369 -19.58 13.17 7.12
CA VAL A 369 -19.51 12.46 8.41
C VAL A 369 -20.58 13.01 9.35
N PRO A 370 -21.60 12.22 9.72
CA PRO A 370 -22.57 12.64 10.72
C PRO A 370 -21.91 12.67 12.10
N ALA A 371 -21.68 13.87 12.64
CA ALA A 371 -20.91 14.06 13.87
C ALA A 371 -21.54 13.37 15.10
N ASN A 372 -22.86 13.16 15.10
CA ASN A 372 -23.55 12.40 16.13
C ASN A 372 -23.08 10.94 16.20
N LEU A 373 -22.68 10.33 15.08
CA LEU A 373 -22.14 8.97 15.07
C LEU A 373 -20.76 8.92 15.73
N LEU A 374 -19.95 9.97 15.56
CA LEU A 374 -18.66 10.11 16.25
C LEU A 374 -18.87 10.19 17.76
N LEU A 375 -19.78 11.06 18.19
CA LEU A 375 -20.08 11.30 19.61
C LEU A 375 -20.64 10.06 20.31
N LEU A 376 -21.64 9.39 19.74
CA LEU A 376 -22.41 8.36 20.46
C LEU A 376 -21.67 7.02 20.61
N LYS A 377 -20.62 6.77 19.82
CA LYS A 377 -19.80 5.55 19.90
C LYS A 377 -18.34 5.81 20.25
N ASN A 378 -17.97 7.06 20.56
CA ASN A 378 -16.58 7.50 20.70
C ASN A 378 -15.70 7.11 19.50
N VAL A 379 -16.26 7.11 18.29
CA VAL A 379 -15.52 6.69 17.10
C VAL A 379 -14.74 7.83 16.48
N SER A 380 -13.64 7.50 15.80
CA SER A 380 -12.80 8.46 15.08
C SER A 380 -12.95 8.32 13.56
N ALA A 381 -13.02 9.45 12.85
CA ALA A 381 -12.93 9.50 11.40
C ALA A 381 -11.67 10.25 10.97
N MET A 382 -10.83 9.61 10.15
CA MET A 382 -9.48 10.06 9.83
C MET A 382 -9.21 9.97 8.33
N GLY A 383 -8.44 10.91 7.79
CA GLY A 383 -7.94 10.82 6.40
C GLY A 383 -6.53 10.21 6.32
N LEU A 384 -6.23 9.66 5.14
CA LEU A 384 -4.87 9.30 4.71
C LEU A 384 -4.59 9.84 3.30
N TYR A 385 -3.68 10.81 3.21
CA TYR A 385 -3.05 11.21 1.95
C TYR A 385 -1.62 10.70 1.92
N TRP A 386 -1.43 9.47 1.43
CA TRP A 386 -0.15 8.76 1.48
C TRP A 386 0.99 9.53 0.78
N GLY A 387 0.76 10.07 -0.42
CA GLY A 387 1.79 10.76 -1.21
C GLY A 387 2.34 12.01 -0.51
N ARG A 388 1.53 12.67 0.32
CA ARG A 388 1.95 13.86 1.07
C ARG A 388 2.99 13.56 2.15
N TYR A 389 3.10 12.31 2.62
CA TYR A 389 4.14 11.91 3.57
C TYR A 389 5.54 12.04 2.99
N LYS A 390 5.71 11.88 1.66
CA LYS A 390 7.01 12.10 1.00
C LYS A 390 7.57 13.50 1.26
N GLU A 391 6.71 14.50 1.30
CA GLU A 391 7.11 15.91 1.53
C GLU A 391 7.09 16.29 3.01
N GLN A 392 6.05 15.87 3.76
CA GLN A 392 5.81 16.33 5.13
C GLN A 392 6.56 15.49 6.18
N ASN A 393 6.82 14.21 5.89
CA ASN A 393 7.50 13.31 6.82
C ASN A 393 8.17 12.15 6.06
N PHE A 394 9.22 12.51 5.31
CA PHE A 394 10.01 11.56 4.53
C PHE A 394 10.54 10.36 5.35
N PRO A 395 10.99 10.50 6.62
CA PRO A 395 11.41 9.35 7.42
C PRO A 395 10.32 8.30 7.61
N ILE A 396 9.07 8.70 7.87
CA ILE A 396 7.95 7.75 7.97
C ILE A 396 7.69 7.10 6.61
N PHE A 397 7.67 7.89 5.54
CA PHE A 397 7.45 7.39 4.18
C PHE A 397 8.48 6.33 3.78
N SER A 398 9.76 6.65 3.94
CA SER A 398 10.88 5.77 3.59
C SER A 398 10.88 4.48 4.43
N ARG A 399 10.61 4.58 5.74
CA ARG A 399 10.48 3.41 6.61
C ARG A 399 9.38 2.47 6.14
N ILE A 400 8.21 3.00 5.82
CA ILE A 400 7.04 2.18 5.43
C ILE A 400 7.26 1.48 4.09
N LEU A 401 7.84 2.17 3.10
CA LEU A 401 8.17 1.51 1.84
C LEU A 401 9.24 0.42 2.04
N SER A 402 10.24 0.67 2.89
CA SER A 402 11.23 -0.35 3.24
C SER A 402 10.58 -1.55 3.93
N SER A 403 9.60 -1.32 4.82
CA SER A 403 8.80 -2.40 5.43
C SER A 403 8.01 -3.19 4.39
N ALA A 404 7.41 -2.54 3.38
CA ALA A 404 6.72 -3.25 2.30
C ALA A 404 7.67 -4.18 1.53
N LEU A 405 8.87 -3.71 1.15
CA LEU A 405 9.89 -4.55 0.52
C LEU A 405 10.32 -5.71 1.43
N GLN A 406 10.53 -5.44 2.71
CA GLN A 406 10.92 -6.45 3.69
C GLN A 406 9.83 -7.52 3.86
N TYR A 407 8.56 -7.14 4.03
CA TYR A 407 7.46 -8.09 4.16
C TYR A 407 7.30 -8.94 2.91
N CYS A 408 7.51 -8.35 1.72
CA CYS A 408 7.46 -9.09 0.47
C CYS A 408 8.61 -10.10 0.38
N GLN A 409 9.84 -9.68 0.71
CA GLN A 409 11.00 -10.56 0.74
C GLN A 409 10.83 -11.73 1.74
N GLN A 410 10.21 -11.47 2.88
CA GLN A 410 9.93 -12.49 3.90
C GLN A 410 8.76 -13.42 3.53
N GLY A 411 8.05 -13.14 2.44
CA GLY A 411 6.85 -13.89 2.04
C GLY A 411 5.62 -13.60 2.90
N CYS A 412 5.68 -12.59 3.77
CA CYS A 412 4.56 -12.16 4.62
C CYS A 412 3.43 -11.50 3.81
N ILE A 413 3.78 -10.86 2.69
CA ILE A 413 2.81 -10.28 1.75
C ILE A 413 3.03 -10.84 0.34
N GLN A 414 1.95 -10.98 -0.41
CA GLN A 414 1.91 -11.55 -1.75
C GLN A 414 1.07 -10.69 -2.70
N PRO A 415 1.71 -9.71 -3.37
CA PRO A 415 1.09 -8.87 -4.37
C PRO A 415 0.17 -9.60 -5.35
N HIS A 416 -1.01 -9.02 -5.61
CA HIS A 416 -1.93 -9.53 -6.61
C HIS A 416 -1.98 -8.63 -7.84
N ILE A 417 -1.53 -9.19 -8.96
CA ILE A 417 -1.57 -8.53 -10.26
C ILE A 417 -2.76 -9.11 -11.03
N GLY A 418 -3.72 -8.25 -11.38
CA GLY A 418 -4.92 -8.65 -12.11
C GLY A 418 -4.71 -8.73 -13.60
N ALA A 419 -3.98 -7.77 -14.16
CA ALA A 419 -3.76 -7.65 -15.59
C ALA A 419 -2.42 -6.97 -15.87
N VAL A 420 -1.83 -7.32 -17.01
CA VAL A 420 -0.66 -6.64 -17.57
C VAL A 420 -1.02 -6.22 -18.98
N PHE A 421 -0.77 -4.96 -19.27
CA PHE A 421 -1.00 -4.31 -20.54
C PHE A 421 0.34 -3.87 -21.13
N LYS A 422 0.43 -3.81 -22.45
CA LYS A 422 1.53 -3.14 -23.13
C LYS A 422 1.35 -1.63 -23.05
N LEU A 423 2.40 -0.87 -23.33
CA LEU A 423 2.35 0.59 -23.31
C LEU A 423 1.32 1.13 -24.31
N GLU A 424 1.15 0.48 -25.47
CA GLU A 424 0.16 0.83 -26.49
C GLU A 424 -1.29 0.70 -25.99
N GLU A 425 -1.51 -0.16 -25.00
CA GLU A 425 -2.82 -0.49 -24.43
C GLU A 425 -3.13 0.40 -23.22
N VAL A 426 -2.44 1.54 -23.06
CA VAL A 426 -2.60 2.45 -21.90
C VAL A 426 -4.05 2.89 -21.67
N ASN A 427 -4.75 3.21 -22.75
CA ASN A 427 -6.14 3.64 -22.68
C ASN A 427 -7.08 2.47 -22.31
N ASP A 428 -6.78 1.25 -22.76
CA ASP A 428 -7.54 0.05 -22.39
C ASP A 428 -7.34 -0.32 -20.92
N ALA A 429 -6.12 -0.17 -20.40
CA ALA A 429 -5.85 -0.36 -18.98
C ALA A 429 -6.60 0.68 -18.13
N PHE A 430 -6.65 1.94 -18.57
CA PHE A 430 -7.44 2.99 -17.90
C PHE A 430 -8.92 2.61 -17.91
N LEU A 431 -9.46 2.22 -19.06
CA LEU A 431 -10.84 1.74 -19.23
C LEU A 431 -11.15 0.55 -18.31
N HIS A 432 -10.23 -0.41 -18.21
CA HIS A 432 -10.37 -1.59 -17.37
C HIS A 432 -10.53 -1.22 -15.88
N VAL A 433 -9.83 -0.18 -15.42
CA VAL A 433 -9.93 0.32 -14.04
C VAL A 433 -11.24 1.10 -13.83
N ILE A 434 -11.57 2.08 -14.68
CA ILE A 434 -12.78 2.92 -14.50
C ILE A 434 -14.09 2.16 -14.70
N GLN A 435 -14.11 1.13 -15.56
CA GLN A 435 -15.26 0.24 -15.71
C GLN A 435 -15.38 -0.77 -14.54
N ARG A 436 -14.52 -0.66 -13.53
CA ARG A 436 -14.50 -1.53 -12.35
C ARG A 436 -14.33 -3.02 -12.72
N LYS A 437 -13.70 -3.32 -13.86
CA LYS A 437 -13.37 -4.70 -14.27
C LYS A 437 -12.10 -5.21 -13.59
N SER A 438 -11.23 -4.29 -13.18
CA SER A 438 -10.00 -4.62 -12.44
C SER A 438 -10.26 -5.37 -11.12
N THR A 439 -9.36 -6.30 -10.87
CA THR A 439 -9.12 -6.95 -9.57
C THR A 439 -7.62 -6.91 -9.29
N GLY A 440 -7.19 -6.53 -8.10
CA GLY A 440 -5.78 -6.26 -7.83
C GLY A 440 -5.19 -5.10 -8.66
N LYS A 441 -3.87 -5.12 -8.84
CA LYS A 441 -3.12 -4.11 -9.58
C LYS A 441 -3.12 -4.42 -11.08
N SER A 442 -3.49 -3.44 -11.89
CA SER A 442 -3.17 -3.44 -13.32
C SER A 442 -1.77 -2.87 -13.52
N LEU A 443 -0.95 -3.50 -14.35
CA LEU A 443 0.38 -3.03 -14.70
C LEU A 443 0.49 -2.70 -16.18
N PHE A 444 1.31 -1.73 -16.51
CA PHE A 444 2.00 -1.71 -17.80
C PHE A 444 3.27 -2.52 -17.67
N GLY A 445 3.61 -3.31 -18.68
CA GLY A 445 4.82 -4.12 -18.70
C GLY A 445 5.45 -4.17 -20.09
N HIS A 446 6.78 -4.17 -20.14
CA HIS A 446 7.50 -4.37 -21.39
C HIS A 446 7.31 -5.83 -21.85
N PRO A 447 6.97 -6.12 -23.13
CA PRO A 447 6.79 -7.49 -23.64
C PRO A 447 8.05 -8.37 -23.63
N SER A 448 9.19 -7.84 -23.16
CA SER A 448 10.50 -8.48 -23.23
C SER A 448 11.02 -9.01 -21.89
N VAL A 449 10.19 -8.94 -20.82
CA VAL A 449 10.56 -9.24 -19.43
C VAL A 449 9.73 -10.39 -18.90
#